data_AF-X1T039-F1
#
_entry.id   AF-X1T039-F1
#
_cell.length_a   1.000
_cell.length_b   1.000
_cell.length_c   1.000
_cell.angle_alpha   90.00
_cell.angle_beta   90.00
_cell.angle_gamma   90.00
#
_symmetry.space_group_name_H-M   'P 1'
#
loop_
_entity.id
_entity.type
_entity.pdbx_description
1 polymer ?
#
loop_
_entity_poly.entity_id
_entity_poly.type
_entity_poly.pdbx_seq_one_letter_code
_entity_poly.pdbx_strand_id
1 'polypeptide(L)'
;MRIGRSKARAISEITIDADVDFNSHAITEMGNITMVENSGVQLLAALAVDGGWSGETVIATAGENITKFETVYLNADTTVYRSDATSAATMPIKGIALEDVGIGTTGVFLIKGFYRSDTHGFTVAAFLYASGVVATLTETAPVTGGHQVQRVGIVVSDDIIWFRPDLTVVEVA
;
A
#
# COMPACT_ATOMS: atom_id res chain seq x y z
N MET A 1 8.89 -4.91 -53.72
CA MET A 1 7.71 -4.46 -52.96
C MET A 1 7.62 -5.30 -51.68
N ARG A 2 8.00 -4.76 -50.52
CA ARG A 2 7.90 -5.47 -49.22
C ARG A 2 6.51 -5.22 -48.66
N ILE A 3 5.65 -6.25 -48.66
CA ILE A 3 4.35 -6.21 -47.99
C ILE A 3 4.62 -6.32 -46.49
N GLY A 4 4.38 -5.23 -45.75
CA GLY A 4 4.45 -5.23 -44.28
C GLY A 4 3.41 -6.19 -43.73
N ARG A 5 3.84 -7.23 -43.03
CA ARG A 5 2.94 -8.17 -42.36
C ARG A 5 2.41 -7.46 -41.10
N SER A 6 1.11 -7.20 -41.03
CA SER A 6 0.46 -6.74 -39.80
C SER A 6 0.61 -7.80 -38.70
N LYS A 7 0.66 -7.38 -37.43
CA LYS A 7 0.70 -8.30 -36.28
C LYS A 7 -0.51 -9.24 -36.35
N ALA A 8 -0.28 -10.55 -36.53
CA ALA A 8 -1.34 -11.55 -36.49
C ALA A 8 -1.69 -11.82 -35.02
N ARG A 9 -2.95 -11.60 -34.62
CA ARG A 9 -3.49 -12.07 -33.34
C ARG A 9 -3.99 -13.50 -33.54
N ALA A 10 -3.43 -14.46 -32.81
CA ALA A 10 -3.73 -15.88 -33.00
C ALA A 10 -5.04 -16.33 -32.33
N ILE A 11 -5.53 -15.61 -31.31
CA ILE A 11 -6.72 -15.97 -30.53
C ILE A 11 -7.46 -14.68 -30.13
N SER A 12 -8.80 -14.66 -30.29
CA SER A 12 -9.67 -13.52 -29.94
C SER A 12 -10.40 -13.69 -28.61
N GLU A 13 -10.62 -14.93 -28.16
CA GLU A 13 -11.29 -15.25 -26.89
C GLU A 13 -10.76 -16.59 -26.33
N ILE A 14 -10.72 -16.71 -25.01
CA ILE A 14 -10.38 -17.93 -24.29
C ILE A 14 -11.36 -18.10 -23.12
N THR A 15 -11.89 -19.31 -22.96
CA THR A 15 -12.71 -19.72 -21.80
C THR A 15 -12.02 -20.89 -21.11
N ILE A 16 -11.85 -20.79 -19.80
CA ILE A 16 -11.27 -21.85 -18.97
C ILE A 16 -12.33 -22.21 -17.91
N ASP A 17 -12.78 -23.45 -17.90
CA ASP A 17 -13.82 -23.97 -16.99
C ASP A 17 -13.18 -24.71 -15.79
N ALA A 18 -12.09 -24.16 -15.29
CA ALA A 18 -11.29 -24.68 -14.19
C ALA A 18 -10.50 -23.55 -13.52
N ASP A 19 -9.87 -23.86 -12.39
CA ASP A 19 -8.97 -22.92 -11.73
C ASP A 19 -7.77 -22.60 -12.62
N VAL A 20 -7.40 -21.32 -12.65
CA VAL A 20 -6.20 -20.84 -13.32
C VAL A 20 -5.17 -20.48 -12.27
N ASP A 21 -4.10 -21.27 -12.18
CA ASP A 21 -2.92 -20.92 -11.40
C ASP A 21 -1.84 -20.30 -12.30
N PHE A 22 -1.46 -19.07 -12.00
CA PHE A 22 -0.43 -18.33 -12.73
C PHE A 22 0.99 -18.61 -12.20
N ASN A 23 1.19 -19.48 -11.21
CA ASN A 23 2.50 -19.85 -10.65
C ASN A 23 3.37 -18.62 -10.34
N SER A 24 2.81 -17.65 -9.60
CA SER A 24 3.46 -16.38 -9.24
C SER A 24 3.74 -15.40 -10.40
N HIS A 25 3.18 -15.63 -11.58
CA HIS A 25 3.26 -14.66 -12.67
C HIS A 25 2.16 -13.60 -12.55
N ALA A 26 2.50 -12.37 -12.91
CA ALA A 26 1.56 -11.26 -12.98
C ALA A 26 0.66 -11.37 -14.22
N ILE A 27 -0.55 -10.85 -14.11
CA ILE A 27 -1.42 -10.57 -15.26
C ILE A 27 -1.24 -9.10 -15.63
N THR A 28 -0.58 -8.83 -16.75
CA THR A 28 -0.32 -7.46 -17.24
C THR A 28 -1.34 -7.07 -18.30
N GLU A 29 -1.74 -5.79 -18.34
CA GLU A 29 -2.68 -5.23 -19.33
C GLU A 29 -4.10 -5.86 -19.33
N MET A 30 -4.55 -6.34 -18.17
CA MET A 30 -5.93 -6.79 -18.01
C MET A 30 -6.88 -5.60 -17.98
N GLY A 31 -8.01 -5.73 -18.66
CA GLY A 31 -9.14 -4.81 -18.51
C GLY A 31 -9.88 -5.07 -17.21
N ASN A 32 -11.20 -5.26 -17.29
CA ASN A 32 -12.01 -5.50 -16.10
C ASN A 32 -11.87 -6.96 -15.62
N ILE A 33 -11.76 -7.15 -14.31
CA ILE A 33 -12.07 -8.42 -13.64
C ILE A 33 -13.52 -8.35 -13.18
N THR A 34 -14.35 -9.30 -13.61
CA THR A 34 -15.73 -9.43 -13.13
C THR A 34 -15.81 -10.63 -12.21
N MET A 35 -16.24 -10.40 -10.96
CA MET A 35 -16.52 -11.48 -10.00
C MET A 35 -18.00 -11.88 -10.14
N VAL A 36 -18.26 -13.18 -10.11
CA VAL A 36 -19.63 -13.70 -10.15
C VAL A 36 -20.24 -13.73 -8.75
N GLU A 37 -21.50 -14.17 -8.64
CA GLU A 37 -22.14 -14.40 -7.36
C GLU A 37 -21.27 -15.29 -6.46
N ASN A 38 -21.21 -14.97 -5.17
CA ASN A 38 -20.44 -15.71 -4.17
C ASN A 38 -18.91 -15.80 -4.47
N SER A 39 -18.34 -14.75 -5.09
CA SER A 39 -16.90 -14.64 -5.38
C SER A 39 -16.27 -13.40 -4.71
N GLY A 40 -14.94 -13.38 -4.56
CA GLY A 40 -14.23 -12.27 -3.91
C GLY A 40 -12.73 -12.28 -4.18
N VAL A 41 -12.06 -11.14 -3.97
CA VAL A 41 -10.59 -11.04 -4.02
C VAL A 41 -10.04 -11.43 -2.65
N GLN A 42 -9.18 -12.43 -2.62
CA GLN A 42 -8.56 -12.89 -1.37
C GLN A 42 -7.19 -12.22 -1.19
N LEU A 43 -6.95 -11.70 0.01
CA LEU A 43 -5.64 -11.23 0.45
C LEU A 43 -5.11 -12.17 1.51
N LEU A 44 -3.83 -12.53 1.43
CA LEU A 44 -3.20 -13.43 2.39
C LEU A 44 -2.82 -12.68 3.67
N ALA A 45 -3.54 -12.93 4.76
CA ALA A 45 -3.21 -12.35 6.06
C ALA A 45 -2.07 -13.08 6.79
N ALA A 46 -1.88 -14.38 6.54
CA ALA A 46 -0.84 -15.19 7.17
C ALA A 46 0.49 -15.09 6.40
N LEU A 47 1.17 -13.96 6.56
CA LEU A 47 2.45 -13.67 5.92
C LEU A 47 3.59 -14.39 6.64
N ALA A 48 4.43 -15.12 5.89
CA ALA A 48 5.40 -16.06 6.46
C ALA A 48 6.80 -15.48 6.72
N VAL A 49 7.16 -14.38 6.06
CA VAL A 49 8.52 -13.81 6.09
C VAL A 49 8.48 -12.32 6.38
N ASP A 50 9.49 -11.84 7.12
CA ASP A 50 9.69 -10.41 7.32
C ASP A 50 9.77 -9.69 5.96
N GLY A 51 9.11 -8.54 5.88
CA GLY A 51 9.02 -7.82 4.62
C GLY A 51 7.95 -8.34 3.66
N GLY A 52 7.26 -9.43 3.98
CA GLY A 52 6.16 -9.96 3.18
C GLY A 52 4.94 -9.04 3.22
N TRP A 53 4.13 -9.07 2.17
CA TRP A 53 2.92 -8.26 2.06
C TRP A 53 1.87 -8.91 1.15
N SER A 54 0.61 -8.51 1.32
CA SER A 54 -0.47 -8.81 0.38
C SER A 54 -1.47 -7.65 0.36
N GLY A 55 -1.89 -7.19 -0.82
CA GLY A 55 -2.81 -6.07 -0.88
C GLY A 55 -2.87 -5.32 -2.20
N GLU A 56 -3.51 -4.17 -2.14
CA GLU A 56 -3.60 -3.18 -3.21
C GLU A 56 -2.35 -2.28 -3.14
N THR A 57 -1.64 -2.16 -4.25
CA THR A 57 -0.41 -1.36 -4.35
C THR A 57 -0.49 -0.31 -5.45
N VAL A 58 0.39 0.68 -5.36
CA VAL A 58 0.62 1.69 -6.39
C VAL A 58 2.12 1.82 -6.66
N ILE A 59 2.48 2.06 -7.92
CA ILE A 59 3.83 2.46 -8.30
C ILE A 59 3.85 3.99 -8.35
N ALA A 60 4.72 4.61 -7.56
CA ALA A 60 4.85 6.06 -7.50
C ALA A 60 6.31 6.50 -7.42
N THR A 61 6.60 7.72 -7.85
CA THR A 61 7.92 8.34 -7.75
C THR A 61 8.10 8.96 -6.37
N ALA A 62 9.22 8.69 -5.71
CA ALA A 62 9.56 9.30 -4.44
C ALA A 62 10.17 10.71 -4.64
N GLY A 63 9.67 11.69 -3.89
CA GLY A 63 10.19 13.06 -3.88
C GLY A 63 11.33 13.28 -2.89
N GLU A 64 11.60 12.30 -2.02
CA GLU A 64 12.74 12.21 -1.11
C GLU A 64 13.19 10.74 -0.96
N ASN A 65 14.24 10.48 -0.19
CA ASN A 65 14.59 9.10 0.16
C ASN A 65 13.58 8.55 1.16
N ILE A 66 13.04 7.36 0.88
CA ILE A 66 12.03 6.70 1.70
C ILE A 66 12.54 5.28 2.00
N THR A 67 12.56 4.92 3.26
CA THR A 67 12.95 3.58 3.72
C THR A 67 11.74 2.66 3.76
N LYS A 68 11.98 1.35 3.59
CA LYS A 68 10.95 0.33 3.74
C LYS A 68 10.16 0.52 5.05
N PHE A 69 8.84 0.39 4.96
CA PHE A 69 7.86 0.59 6.03
C PHE A 69 7.71 2.01 6.58
N GLU A 70 8.30 3.01 5.93
CA GLU A 70 7.95 4.39 6.17
C GLU A 70 6.61 4.76 5.53
N THR A 71 5.80 5.52 6.25
CA THR A 71 4.51 6.01 5.76
C THR A 71 4.65 7.25 4.91
N VAL A 72 3.78 7.36 3.90
CA VAL A 72 3.88 8.41 2.88
C VAL A 72 2.55 9.13 2.64
N TYR A 73 2.65 10.39 2.22
CA TYR A 73 1.54 11.17 1.66
C TYR A 73 1.83 11.51 0.20
N LEU A 74 0.78 11.90 -0.53
CA LEU A 74 0.90 12.38 -1.91
C LEU A 74 1.03 13.90 -1.89
N ASN A 75 2.13 14.42 -2.41
CA ASN A 75 2.35 15.85 -2.53
C ASN A 75 1.68 16.42 -3.79
N ALA A 76 1.52 17.75 -3.83
CA ALA A 76 0.89 18.45 -4.94
C ALA A 76 1.65 18.31 -6.28
N ASP A 77 2.94 17.98 -6.23
CA ASP A 77 3.78 17.70 -7.40
C ASP A 77 3.62 16.27 -7.95
N THR A 78 2.64 15.50 -7.45
CA THR A 78 2.33 14.12 -7.82
C THR A 78 3.37 13.06 -7.40
N THR A 79 4.36 13.44 -6.61
CA THR A 79 5.31 12.50 -6.00
C THR A 79 4.95 12.22 -4.54
N VAL A 80 5.49 11.12 -3.99
CA VAL A 80 5.25 10.74 -2.60
C VAL A 80 6.39 11.18 -1.70
N TYR A 81 6.03 11.65 -0.51
CA TYR A 81 6.94 12.13 0.54
C TYR A 81 6.58 11.47 1.87
N ARG A 82 7.50 11.47 2.83
CA ARG A 82 7.28 10.93 4.17
C ARG A 82 6.25 11.75 4.90
N SER A 83 5.28 11.07 5.50
CA SER A 83 4.19 11.73 6.24
C SER A 83 4.64 12.20 7.61
N ASP A 84 4.00 13.23 8.13
CA ASP A 84 4.20 13.69 9.50
C ASP A 84 2.89 14.24 10.06
N ALA A 85 2.44 13.72 11.21
CA ALA A 85 1.22 14.20 11.86
C ALA A 85 1.37 15.62 12.44
N THR A 86 2.56 16.20 12.52
CA THR A 86 2.75 17.57 13.04
C THR A 86 2.25 18.67 12.10
N SER A 87 1.89 18.34 10.86
CA SER A 87 1.45 19.30 9.86
C SER A 87 0.33 18.75 8.97
N ALA A 88 -0.69 19.58 8.72
CA ALA A 88 -1.74 19.27 7.76
C ALA A 88 -1.21 19.16 6.31
N ALA A 89 -0.06 19.78 6.01
CA ALA A 89 0.53 19.75 4.66
C ALA A 89 1.19 18.40 4.31
N THR A 90 1.49 17.58 5.32
CA THR A 90 2.16 16.27 5.20
C THR A 90 1.22 15.11 5.47
N MET A 91 -0.09 15.38 5.44
CA MET A 91 -1.18 14.47 5.77
C MET A 91 -2.28 14.57 4.69
N PRO A 92 -3.12 13.54 4.51
CA PRO A 92 -3.13 12.24 5.19
C PRO A 92 -2.03 11.29 4.70
N ILE A 93 -1.69 10.31 5.54
CA ILE A 93 -1.03 9.07 5.12
C ILE A 93 -1.91 8.38 4.09
N LYS A 94 -1.32 8.05 2.93
CA LYS A 94 -2.00 7.38 1.80
C LYS A 94 -1.37 6.05 1.43
N GLY A 95 -0.15 5.78 1.91
CA GLY A 95 0.55 4.53 1.65
C GLY A 95 1.68 4.29 2.62
N ILE A 96 2.29 3.12 2.47
CA ILE A 96 3.50 2.72 3.18
C ILE A 96 4.47 2.06 2.18
N ALA A 97 5.75 2.37 2.27
CA ALA A 97 6.76 1.84 1.35
C ALA A 97 7.00 0.34 1.59
N LEU A 98 7.08 -0.45 0.52
CA LEU A 98 7.37 -1.89 0.62
C LEU A 98 8.85 -2.23 0.40
N GLU A 99 9.65 -1.23 0.04
CA GLU A 99 11.08 -1.30 -0.25
C GLU A 99 11.74 0.06 0.01
N ASP A 100 13.07 0.10 0.02
CA ASP A 100 13.80 1.37 0.04
C ASP A 100 13.71 2.03 -1.34
N VAL A 101 13.30 3.29 -1.37
CA VAL A 101 13.11 4.07 -2.59
C VAL A 101 13.97 5.33 -2.54
N GLY A 102 14.85 5.49 -3.52
CA GLY A 102 15.67 6.68 -3.65
C GLY A 102 14.87 7.85 -4.23
N ILE A 103 15.31 9.08 -3.93
CA ILE A 103 14.75 10.30 -4.52
C ILE A 103 14.74 10.23 -6.05
N GLY A 104 13.61 10.61 -6.65
CA GLY A 104 13.40 10.62 -8.10
C GLY A 104 13.24 9.23 -8.74
N THR A 105 13.22 8.16 -7.95
CA THR A 105 13.00 6.79 -8.42
C THR A 105 11.58 6.32 -8.13
N THR A 106 11.10 5.34 -8.90
CA THR A 106 9.80 4.71 -8.65
C THR A 106 9.94 3.51 -7.74
N GLY A 107 9.02 3.37 -6.79
CA GLY A 107 8.91 2.22 -5.91
C GLY A 107 7.47 1.77 -5.71
N VAL A 108 7.29 0.64 -5.05
CA VAL A 108 5.98 0.06 -4.74
C VAL A 108 5.53 0.47 -3.33
N PHE A 109 4.31 1.00 -3.26
CA PHE A 109 3.67 1.42 -2.02
C PHE A 109 2.37 0.64 -1.79
N LEU A 110 2.18 0.12 -0.59
CA LEU A 110 0.93 -0.51 -0.18
C LEU A 110 -0.07 0.59 0.21
N ILE A 111 -1.25 0.59 -0.41
CA ILE A 111 -2.33 1.54 -0.08
C ILE A 111 -3.39 0.89 0.82
N LYS A 112 -3.53 -0.44 0.76
CA LYS A 112 -4.43 -1.22 1.60
C LYS A 112 -4.07 -2.70 1.56
N GLY A 113 -3.93 -3.35 2.72
CA GLY A 113 -3.62 -4.77 2.79
C GLY A 113 -2.89 -5.15 4.08
N PHE A 114 -2.15 -6.26 4.05
CA PHE A 114 -1.34 -6.74 5.15
C PHE A 114 0.14 -6.59 4.81
N TYR A 115 0.94 -6.23 5.81
CA TYR A 115 2.39 -6.35 5.73
C TYR A 115 2.94 -6.94 7.03
N ARG A 116 4.09 -7.62 6.91
CA ARG A 116 4.80 -8.22 8.02
C ARG A 116 6.08 -7.45 8.33
N SER A 117 6.24 -7.05 9.59
CA SER A 117 7.45 -6.44 10.13
C SER A 117 7.77 -7.07 11.48
N ASP A 118 8.87 -7.82 11.55
CA ASP A 118 9.25 -8.57 12.76
C ASP A 118 9.81 -7.65 13.88
N THR A 119 9.83 -6.33 13.65
CA THR A 119 10.51 -5.34 14.50
C THR A 119 9.63 -4.15 14.90
N HIS A 120 8.34 -4.14 14.55
CA HIS A 120 7.48 -2.97 14.81
C HIS A 120 7.16 -2.77 16.31
N GLY A 121 7.09 -3.85 17.10
CA GLY A 121 6.92 -3.80 18.56
C GLY A 121 5.57 -3.25 19.05
N PHE A 122 4.52 -3.35 18.25
CA PHE A 122 3.16 -2.91 18.60
C PHE A 122 2.37 -4.08 19.19
N THR A 123 1.39 -3.75 20.02
CA THR A 123 0.47 -4.64 20.71
C THR A 123 -0.61 -5.14 19.76
N VAL A 124 -0.84 -6.46 19.77
CA VAL A 124 -1.93 -7.08 19.00
C VAL A 124 -3.28 -6.43 19.32
N ALA A 125 -4.10 -6.22 18.28
CA ALA A 125 -5.38 -5.54 18.29
C ALA A 125 -5.34 -4.03 18.58
N ALA A 126 -4.16 -3.42 18.74
CA ALA A 126 -4.05 -1.96 18.85
C ALA A 126 -4.40 -1.28 17.51
N PHE A 127 -5.16 -0.18 17.60
CA PHE A 127 -5.29 0.74 16.48
C PHE A 127 -3.99 1.51 16.30
N LEU A 128 -3.59 1.69 15.05
CA LEU A 128 -2.43 2.50 14.69
C LEU A 128 -2.89 3.85 14.14
N TYR A 129 -2.15 4.89 14.53
CA TYR A 129 -2.36 6.27 14.15
C TYR A 129 -1.11 6.84 13.49
N ALA A 130 -1.31 7.91 12.70
CA ALA A 130 -0.21 8.75 12.24
C ALA A 130 0.57 9.31 13.44
N SER A 131 1.90 9.24 13.35
CA SER A 131 2.80 9.71 14.40
C SER A 131 3.29 11.13 14.14
N GLY A 132 3.58 11.87 15.22
CA GLY A 132 4.34 13.13 15.15
C GLY A 132 5.85 12.91 14.96
N VAL A 133 6.30 11.66 14.86
CA VAL A 133 7.63 11.29 14.38
C VAL A 133 7.50 10.93 12.91
N VAL A 134 8.27 11.63 12.06
CA VAL A 134 8.24 11.53 10.60
C VAL A 134 8.25 10.07 10.14
N ALA A 135 7.32 9.75 9.23
CA ALA A 135 7.18 8.46 8.55
C ALA A 135 6.89 7.25 9.44
N THR A 136 6.49 7.44 10.69
CA THR A 136 6.22 6.34 11.65
C THR A 136 4.74 6.26 12.04
N LEU A 137 4.41 5.14 12.69
CA LEU A 137 3.09 4.86 13.28
C LEU A 137 3.18 4.81 14.81
N THR A 138 2.05 5.02 15.46
CA THR A 138 1.93 4.95 16.93
C THR A 138 0.60 4.32 17.34
N GLU A 139 0.57 3.68 18.52
CA GLU A 139 -0.67 3.14 19.12
C GLU A 139 -1.50 4.23 19.82
N THR A 140 -0.87 5.38 20.10
CA THR A 140 -1.50 6.49 20.83
C THR A 140 -1.83 7.59 19.85
N ALA A 141 -3.11 7.92 19.72
CA ALA A 141 -3.55 9.06 18.92
C ALA A 141 -2.82 10.34 19.35
N PRO A 142 -2.35 11.18 18.41
CA PRO A 142 -1.76 12.48 18.74
C PRO A 142 -2.71 13.33 19.60
N VAL A 143 -2.16 14.02 20.61
CA VAL A 143 -2.92 14.88 21.55
C VAL A 143 -2.37 16.30 21.64
N THR A 144 -1.28 16.60 20.94
CA THR A 144 -0.68 17.93 20.89
C THR A 144 -1.44 18.82 19.93
N GLY A 145 -1.77 20.06 20.32
CA GLY A 145 -2.46 21.02 19.44
C GLY A 145 -1.75 21.22 18.10
N GLY A 146 -2.53 21.33 17.03
CA GLY A 146 -2.06 21.40 15.63
C GLY A 146 -1.68 20.04 15.01
N HIS A 147 -1.54 18.98 15.81
CA HIS A 147 -1.28 17.65 15.28
C HIS A 147 -2.53 17.05 14.64
N GLN A 148 -2.30 16.23 13.63
CA GLN A 148 -3.30 15.57 12.81
C GLN A 148 -3.53 14.15 13.31
N VAL A 149 -4.78 13.82 13.65
CA VAL A 149 -5.20 12.48 14.06
C VAL A 149 -5.78 11.76 12.85
N GLN A 150 -5.12 10.69 12.44
CA GLN A 150 -5.57 9.79 11.39
C GLN A 150 -5.34 8.35 11.83
N ARG A 151 -6.37 7.50 11.70
CA ARG A 151 -6.22 6.04 11.88
C ARG A 151 -5.70 5.41 10.60
N VAL A 152 -4.69 4.56 10.72
CA VAL A 152 -3.99 3.99 9.58
C VAL A 152 -4.15 2.47 9.43
N GLY A 153 -4.52 1.78 10.50
CA GLY A 153 -4.57 0.32 10.51
C GLY A 153 -4.78 -0.27 11.89
N ILE A 154 -4.64 -1.59 11.97
CA ILE A 154 -4.74 -2.37 13.20
C ILE A 154 -3.69 -3.49 13.20
N VAL A 155 -3.13 -3.78 14.37
CA VAL A 155 -2.19 -4.89 14.56
C VAL A 155 -2.96 -6.21 14.62
N VAL A 156 -2.62 -7.16 13.74
CA VAL A 156 -3.32 -8.45 13.59
C VAL A 156 -2.60 -9.57 14.34
N SER A 157 -1.27 -9.49 14.43
CA SER A 157 -0.41 -10.38 15.22
C SER A 157 0.86 -9.62 15.60
N ASP A 158 1.75 -10.25 16.38
CA ASP A 158 3.00 -9.63 16.85
C ASP A 158 3.89 -9.07 15.73
N ASP A 159 3.73 -9.56 14.50
CA ASP A 159 4.52 -9.14 13.34
C ASP A 159 3.67 -8.62 12.17
N ILE A 160 2.34 -8.63 12.25
CA ILE A 160 1.47 -8.38 11.07
C ILE A 160 0.50 -7.25 11.34
N ILE A 161 0.47 -6.29 10.42
CA ILE A 161 -0.40 -5.12 10.47
C ILE A 161 -1.36 -5.15 9.29
N TRP A 162 -2.64 -4.94 9.56
CA TRP A 162 -3.64 -4.63 8.54
C TRP A 162 -3.63 -3.12 8.29
N PHE A 163 -2.93 -2.73 7.24
CA PHE A 163 -2.84 -1.35 6.77
C PHE A 163 -4.07 -0.97 5.96
N ARG A 164 -4.82 0.01 6.43
CA ARG A 164 -6.03 0.53 5.80
C ARG A 164 -6.25 1.97 6.27
N PRO A 165 -5.55 2.96 5.69
CA PRO A 165 -5.69 4.34 6.10
C PRO A 165 -7.10 4.85 5.88
N ASP A 166 -7.69 5.39 6.95
CA ASP A 166 -8.89 6.21 6.89
C ASP A 166 -8.46 7.60 6.40
N LEU A 167 -9.10 8.12 5.37
CA LEU A 167 -8.76 9.45 4.83
C LEU A 167 -9.36 10.59 5.67
N THR A 168 -10.18 10.27 6.66
CA THR A 168 -10.68 11.24 7.64
C THR A 168 -9.53 11.65 8.57
N VAL A 169 -9.20 12.94 8.57
CA VAL A 169 -8.19 13.54 9.45
C VAL A 169 -8.86 14.59 10.33
N VAL A 170 -8.53 14.58 11.62
CA VAL A 170 -9.00 15.58 12.59
C VAL A 170 -7.79 16.26 13.20
N GLU A 171 -7.81 17.59 13.26
CA GLU A 171 -6.78 18.35 13.95
C GLU A 171 -7.11 18.49 15.44
N VAL A 172 -6.10 18.32 16.28
CA VAL A 172 -6.22 18.61 17.73
C VAL A 172 -6.20 20.12 17.93
N ALA A 173 -7.21 20.64 18.64
CA ALA A 173 -7.36 22.07 18.95
C ALA A 173 -6.30 22.62 19.92
#